data_AF-A0A961TTI9-F1
#
_entry.id   AF-A0A961TTI9-F1
#
_cell.length_a   1.000
_cell.length_b   1.000
_cell.length_c   1.000
_cell.angle_alpha   90.00
_cell.angle_beta   90.00
_cell.angle_gamma   90.00
#
_symmetry.space_group_name_H-M   'P 1'
#
loop_
_entity.id
_entity.type
_entity.pdbx_description
1 polymer ?
#
loop_
_entity_poly.entity_id
_entity_poly.type
_entity_poly.pdbx_seq_one_letter_code
_entity_poly.pdbx_strand_id
1 'polypeptide(L)'
;MHPYDHARSSVKLHGGRWQDYFAYHHHFDSSKSALCHFTHRALKHHTEGVAAAREIFGDHIANSDGVSVSTETLGRQHLAEDCRILPSASDWVEGFEPPSWLPCLTPTIEDLVADDVRRFGGDAEIYHPLHDWFYQTKTWVDGPAWFLFRHHSFGVFQAEERFGPVLGAVSGSAVPTRVVAERHVQRVLGRTPPASDFLRRIKGERWMLQATSPKKLGLD
;
A
#
# COMPACT_ATOMS: atom_id res chain seq x y z
N MET A 1 6.04 15.49 -3.43
CA MET A 1 7.25 15.98 -4.12
C MET A 1 7.68 14.85 -5.07
N HIS A 2 8.63 15.03 -6.01
CA HIS A 2 9.01 13.90 -6.87
C HIS A 2 9.89 12.91 -6.08
N PRO A 3 9.80 11.58 -6.28
CA PRO A 3 10.63 10.60 -5.55
C PRO A 3 12.13 10.87 -5.61
N TYR A 4 12.61 11.42 -6.74
CA TYR A 4 13.99 11.88 -6.89
C TYR A 4 14.37 12.98 -5.89
N ASP A 5 13.48 13.95 -5.67
CA ASP A 5 13.73 15.05 -4.74
C ASP A 5 13.70 14.55 -3.29
N HIS A 6 12.78 13.64 -2.94
CA HIS A 6 12.80 12.97 -1.65
C HIS A 6 14.13 12.22 -1.43
N ALA A 7 14.60 11.48 -2.44
CA ALA A 7 15.88 10.79 -2.35
C ALA A 7 17.07 11.75 -2.19
N ARG A 8 17.07 12.90 -2.88
CA ARG A 8 18.08 13.96 -2.65
C ARG A 8 17.98 14.54 -1.25
N SER A 9 16.78 14.71 -0.70
CA SER A 9 16.58 15.13 0.69
C SER A 9 17.20 14.12 1.66
N SER A 10 16.98 12.83 1.45
CA SER A 10 17.60 11.77 2.26
C SER A 10 19.13 11.74 2.14
N VAL A 11 19.70 12.02 0.95
CA VAL A 11 21.16 12.20 0.82
C VAL A 11 21.67 13.32 1.70
N LYS A 12 20.97 14.46 1.77
CA LYS A 12 21.38 15.58 2.64
C LYS A 12 21.35 15.24 4.12
N LEU A 13 20.44 14.36 4.55
CA LEU A 13 20.28 13.98 5.95
C LEU A 13 21.18 12.81 6.36
N HIS A 14 21.39 11.85 5.46
CA HIS A 14 21.96 10.54 5.81
C HIS A 14 23.21 10.15 4.99
N GLY A 15 23.62 10.98 4.02
CA GLY A 15 24.74 10.68 3.11
C GLY A 15 24.36 9.73 1.96
N GLY A 16 25.35 9.23 1.24
CA GLY A 16 25.20 8.35 0.09
C GLY A 16 24.81 9.09 -1.19
N ARG A 17 24.09 8.40 -2.07
CA ARG A 17 23.58 8.95 -3.34
C ARG A 17 22.09 8.71 -3.49
N TRP A 18 21.43 9.49 -4.35
CA TRP A 18 19.96 9.44 -4.47
C TRP A 18 19.45 8.05 -4.90
N GLN A 19 20.25 7.28 -5.67
CA GLN A 19 19.91 5.92 -6.08
C GLN A 19 19.71 4.97 -4.90
N ASP A 20 20.38 5.22 -3.78
CA ASP A 20 20.29 4.38 -2.59
C ASP A 20 18.89 4.47 -1.96
N TYR A 21 18.18 5.59 -2.15
CA TYR A 21 16.87 5.86 -1.54
C TYR A 21 15.71 5.92 -2.55
N PHE A 22 15.99 5.96 -3.85
CA PHE A 22 14.97 6.20 -4.87
C PHE A 22 13.85 5.16 -4.85
N ALA A 23 14.20 3.88 -4.81
CA ALA A 23 13.22 2.79 -4.83
C ALA A 23 12.24 2.91 -3.64
N TYR A 24 12.76 3.31 -2.47
CA TYR A 24 11.96 3.52 -1.27
C TYR A 24 10.95 4.65 -1.44
N HIS A 25 11.38 5.84 -1.87
CA HIS A 25 10.45 6.96 -2.08
C HIS A 25 9.52 6.75 -3.28
N HIS A 26 9.99 6.05 -4.31
CA HIS A 26 9.16 5.67 -5.45
C HIS A 26 8.03 4.74 -5.02
N HIS A 27 8.27 3.84 -4.07
CA HIS A 27 7.24 2.96 -3.53
C HIS A 27 6.04 3.74 -2.96
N PHE A 28 6.27 4.78 -2.15
CA PHE A 28 5.18 5.58 -1.59
C PHE A 28 4.36 6.29 -2.68
N ASP A 29 5.05 6.82 -3.69
CA ASP A 29 4.42 7.62 -4.74
C ASP A 29 3.82 6.78 -5.89
N SER A 30 4.09 5.46 -5.93
CA SER A 30 3.64 4.58 -7.02
C SER A 30 2.12 4.46 -7.13
N SER A 31 1.37 4.77 -6.07
CA SER A 31 -0.10 4.81 -6.08
C SER A 31 -0.68 5.90 -7.00
N LYS A 32 0.14 6.87 -7.43
CA LYS A 32 -0.23 7.86 -8.44
C LYS A 32 -0.63 7.24 -9.79
N SER A 33 -0.15 6.02 -10.08
CA SER A 33 -0.56 5.24 -11.26
C SER A 33 -2.03 4.79 -11.21
N ALA A 34 -2.61 4.64 -10.01
CA ALA A 34 -4.02 4.28 -9.82
C ALA A 34 -4.95 5.49 -9.96
N LEU A 35 -4.49 6.67 -9.52
CA LEU A 35 -5.22 7.93 -9.65
C LEU A 35 -4.24 9.11 -9.53
N CYS A 36 -4.14 9.95 -10.57
CA CYS A 36 -3.36 11.19 -10.50
C CYS A 36 -4.13 12.32 -9.79
N HIS A 37 -4.43 12.13 -8.50
CA HIS A 37 -5.12 13.08 -7.63
C HIS A 37 -4.57 12.95 -6.20
N PHE A 38 -4.48 14.03 -5.41
CA PHE A 38 -3.78 14.03 -4.12
C PHE A 38 -4.23 12.90 -3.15
N THR A 39 -5.48 12.45 -3.27
CA THR A 39 -6.04 11.36 -2.47
C THR A 39 -5.37 10.00 -2.72
N HIS A 40 -4.61 9.81 -3.80
CA HIS A 40 -3.79 8.60 -4.03
C HIS A 40 -2.84 8.30 -2.86
N ARG A 41 -2.44 9.36 -2.15
CA ARG A 41 -1.56 9.28 -1.00
C ARG A 41 -2.18 8.46 0.13
N ALA A 42 -3.50 8.40 0.25
CA ALA A 42 -4.19 7.57 1.24
C ALA A 42 -3.82 6.09 1.19
N LEU A 43 -3.37 5.58 0.04
CA LEU A 43 -2.98 4.17 -0.08
C LEU A 43 -1.65 3.81 0.59
N LYS A 44 -0.76 4.80 0.82
CA LYS A 44 0.62 4.54 1.27
C LYS A 44 1.22 5.58 2.22
N HIS A 45 0.75 6.82 2.18
CA HIS A 45 1.31 7.93 2.94
C HIS A 45 0.71 7.99 4.35
N HIS A 46 0.92 6.94 5.12
CA HIS A 46 0.49 6.85 6.51
C HIS A 46 1.38 5.87 7.29
N THR A 47 1.26 5.85 8.61
CA THR A 47 2.11 5.04 9.50
C THR A 47 2.08 3.55 9.20
N GLU A 48 0.92 3.00 8.85
CA GLU A 48 0.77 1.59 8.44
C GLU A 48 1.39 1.32 7.06
N GLY A 49 1.42 2.34 6.20
CA GLY A 49 2.15 2.31 4.93
C GLY A 49 3.66 2.27 5.13
N VAL A 50 4.18 2.98 6.14
CA VAL A 50 5.59 2.87 6.56
C VAL A 50 5.89 1.47 7.10
N ALA A 51 5.00 0.89 7.91
CA ALA A 51 5.15 -0.49 8.38
C ALA A 51 5.15 -1.49 7.20
N ALA A 52 4.25 -1.32 6.23
CA ALA A 52 4.22 -2.14 5.02
C ALA A 52 5.50 -1.99 4.17
N ALA A 53 6.07 -0.78 4.11
CA ALA A 53 7.33 -0.54 3.41
C ALA A 53 8.52 -1.24 4.10
N ARG A 54 8.54 -1.33 5.44
CA ARG A 54 9.55 -2.11 6.18
C ARG A 54 9.55 -3.58 5.81
N GLU A 55 8.39 -4.17 5.57
CA GLU A 55 8.29 -5.57 5.13
C GLU A 55 8.87 -5.80 3.73
N ILE A 56 8.94 -4.75 2.89
CA ILE A 56 9.45 -4.82 1.51
C ILE A 56 10.95 -4.51 1.45
N PHE A 57 11.38 -3.45 2.14
CA PHE A 57 12.75 -2.93 2.07
C PHE A 57 13.65 -3.43 3.22
N GLY A 58 13.08 -4.17 4.17
CA GLY A 58 13.75 -4.54 5.43
C GLY A 58 13.75 -3.39 6.44
N ASP A 59 14.32 -3.65 7.62
CA ASP A 59 14.36 -2.66 8.70
C ASP A 59 15.31 -1.48 8.42
N HIS A 60 16.32 -1.69 7.59
CA HIS A 60 17.35 -0.70 7.28
C HIS A 60 17.77 -0.75 5.81
N ILE A 61 18.12 0.41 5.28
CA ILE A 61 18.74 0.59 3.97
C ILE A 61 20.19 1.03 4.21
N ALA A 62 21.15 0.22 3.75
CA ALA A 62 22.56 0.59 3.74
C ALA A 62 22.86 1.43 2.48
N ASN A 63 23.37 2.64 2.67
CA ASN A 63 23.72 3.53 1.57
C ASN A 63 25.17 3.32 1.07
N SER A 64 25.55 4.00 -0.01
CA SER A 64 26.88 3.86 -0.62
C SER A 64 28.04 4.38 0.24
N ASP A 65 27.75 5.18 1.27
CA ASP A 65 28.74 5.71 2.21
C ASP A 65 28.91 4.79 3.43
N GLY A 66 28.24 3.64 3.45
CA GLY A 66 28.30 2.67 4.56
C GLY A 66 27.42 3.04 5.76
N VAL A 67 26.54 4.03 5.62
CA VAL A 67 25.57 4.39 6.66
C VAL A 67 24.32 3.51 6.52
N SER A 68 23.91 2.89 7.62
CA SER A 68 22.66 2.13 7.71
C SER A 68 21.55 3.01 8.23
N VAL A 69 20.55 3.31 7.40
CA VAL A 69 19.42 4.19 7.73
C VAL A 69 18.18 3.35 7.95
N SER A 70 17.47 3.56 9.07
CA SER A 70 16.21 2.86 9.30
C SER A 70 15.17 3.22 8.23
N THR A 71 14.50 2.20 7.72
CA THR A 71 13.37 2.33 6.80
C THR A 71 12.24 3.14 7.43
N GLU A 72 12.02 3.00 8.74
CA GLU A 72 11.04 3.80 9.48
C GLU A 72 11.41 5.30 9.47
N THR A 73 12.69 5.62 9.68
CA THR A 73 13.17 7.01 9.62
C THR A 73 12.92 7.63 8.25
N LEU A 74 13.25 6.91 7.17
CA LEU A 74 12.99 7.35 5.80
C LEU A 74 11.49 7.50 5.52
N GLY A 75 10.66 6.61 6.06
CA GLY A 75 9.21 6.69 5.94
C GLY A 75 8.65 7.93 6.60
N ARG A 76 9.01 8.18 7.86
CA ARG A 76 8.60 9.38 8.61
C ARG A 76 9.08 10.66 7.95
N GLN A 77 10.30 10.67 7.40
CA GLN A 77 10.80 11.79 6.60
C GLN A 77 9.90 12.04 5.39
N HIS A 78 9.62 11.01 4.59
CA HIS A 78 8.79 11.12 3.39
C HIS A 78 7.38 11.65 3.72
N LEU A 79 6.74 11.10 4.75
CA LEU A 79 5.43 11.58 5.23
C LEU A 79 5.48 13.05 5.67
N ALA A 80 6.49 13.46 6.44
CA ALA A 80 6.62 14.84 6.88
C ALA A 80 6.83 15.80 5.70
N GLU A 81 7.61 15.39 4.70
CA GLU A 81 7.83 16.19 3.49
C GLU A 81 6.56 16.37 2.67
N ASP A 82 5.68 15.36 2.59
CA ASP A 82 4.48 15.40 1.76
C ASP A 82 3.19 15.82 2.47
N CYS A 83 3.05 15.51 3.75
CA CYS A 83 1.83 15.73 4.55
C CYS A 83 2.02 16.75 5.68
N ARG A 84 3.27 17.07 6.06
CA ARG A 84 3.66 17.89 7.24
C ARG A 84 3.23 17.35 8.61
N ILE A 85 2.45 16.28 8.61
CA ILE A 85 2.11 15.47 9.77
C ILE A 85 2.51 14.03 9.46
N LEU A 86 2.40 13.15 10.46
CA LEU A 86 2.54 11.71 10.29
C LEU A 86 1.14 11.09 10.39
N PRO A 87 0.37 11.09 9.29
CA PRO A 87 -1.00 10.60 9.35
C PRO A 87 -1.02 9.09 9.55
N SER A 88 -2.05 8.62 10.24
CA SER A 88 -2.49 7.22 10.24
C SER A 88 -3.40 6.95 9.04
N ALA A 89 -3.68 5.69 8.76
CA ALA A 89 -4.68 5.30 7.78
C ALA A 89 -6.07 5.88 8.12
N SER A 90 -6.42 5.95 9.41
CA SER A 90 -7.69 6.54 9.86
C SER A 90 -7.82 8.03 9.55
N ASP A 91 -6.73 8.80 9.63
CA ASP A 91 -6.76 10.24 9.32
C ASP A 91 -7.14 10.50 7.85
N TRP A 92 -6.80 9.58 6.93
CA TRP A 92 -7.15 9.70 5.51
C TRP A 92 -8.63 9.45 5.21
N VAL A 93 -9.34 8.76 6.09
CA VAL A 93 -10.72 8.35 5.89
C VAL A 93 -11.70 9.08 6.82
N GLU A 94 -11.24 10.14 7.48
CA GLU A 94 -12.12 11.02 8.25
C GLU A 94 -13.18 11.64 7.35
N GLY A 95 -14.46 11.41 7.68
CA GLY A 95 -15.59 11.84 6.85
C GLY A 95 -15.69 11.14 5.49
N PHE A 96 -15.01 10.00 5.30
CA PHE A 96 -15.15 9.18 4.11
C PHE A 96 -16.59 8.67 3.97
N GLU A 97 -17.19 8.90 2.80
CA GLU A 97 -18.53 8.40 2.48
C GLU A 97 -18.42 7.07 1.71
N PRO A 98 -18.71 5.93 2.35
CA PRO A 98 -18.55 4.64 1.69
C PRO A 98 -19.52 4.48 0.52
N PRO A 99 -19.10 3.87 -0.60
CA PRO A 99 -20.03 3.55 -1.68
C PRO A 99 -21.21 2.71 -1.22
N SER A 100 -22.41 3.02 -1.70
CA SER A 100 -23.66 2.34 -1.31
C SER A 100 -23.75 0.87 -1.70
N TRP A 101 -22.88 0.42 -2.61
CA TRP A 101 -22.79 -0.97 -3.06
C TRP A 101 -21.85 -1.83 -2.21
N LEU A 102 -21.18 -1.26 -1.20
CA LEU A 102 -20.35 -2.06 -0.32
C LEU A 102 -21.18 -3.09 0.47
N PRO A 103 -20.63 -4.29 0.69
CA PRO A 103 -21.37 -5.35 1.36
C PRO A 103 -21.51 -5.05 2.86
N CYS A 104 -22.63 -5.49 3.45
CA CYS A 104 -22.80 -5.47 4.90
C CYS A 104 -22.08 -6.63 5.60
N LEU A 105 -21.86 -7.74 4.90
CA LEU A 105 -21.21 -8.95 5.40
C LEU A 105 -20.12 -9.37 4.44
N THR A 106 -18.96 -9.76 4.97
CA THR A 106 -17.86 -10.33 4.18
C THR A 106 -17.67 -11.80 4.52
N PRO A 107 -17.26 -12.65 3.56
CA PRO A 107 -16.89 -14.03 3.84
C PRO A 107 -15.73 -14.09 4.86
N THR A 108 -15.58 -15.22 5.56
CA THR A 108 -14.39 -15.45 6.38
C THR A 108 -13.19 -15.81 5.50
N ILE A 109 -11.98 -15.75 6.07
CA ILE A 109 -10.77 -16.19 5.38
C ILE A 109 -10.88 -17.68 5.04
N GLU A 110 -11.40 -18.49 5.96
CA GLU A 110 -11.63 -19.92 5.75
C GLU A 110 -12.61 -20.20 4.60
N ASP A 111 -13.69 -19.41 4.47
CA ASP A 111 -14.62 -19.55 3.35
C ASP A 111 -13.93 -19.28 2.00
N LEU A 112 -13.06 -18.26 1.96
CA LEU A 112 -12.31 -17.87 0.77
C LEU A 112 -11.26 -18.94 0.40
N VAL A 113 -10.48 -19.42 1.37
CA VAL A 113 -9.49 -20.48 1.18
C VAL A 113 -10.17 -21.76 0.70
N ALA A 114 -11.28 -22.17 1.34
CA ALA A 114 -12.02 -23.35 0.93
C ALA A 114 -12.57 -23.22 -0.50
N ASP A 115 -13.05 -22.03 -0.89
CA ASP A 115 -13.47 -21.73 -2.27
C ASP A 115 -12.30 -21.86 -3.26
N ASP A 116 -11.10 -21.41 -2.90
CA ASP A 116 -9.93 -21.40 -3.79
C ASP A 116 -9.28 -22.79 -3.88
N VAL A 117 -9.21 -23.55 -2.79
CA VAL A 117 -8.83 -24.99 -2.82
C VAL A 117 -9.78 -25.78 -3.70
N ARG A 118 -11.11 -25.57 -3.58
CA ARG A 118 -12.08 -26.24 -4.47
C ARG A 118 -11.90 -25.86 -5.94
N ARG A 119 -11.47 -24.63 -6.22
CA ARG A 119 -11.39 -24.09 -7.58
C ARG A 119 -10.07 -24.43 -8.27
N PHE A 120 -8.96 -24.30 -7.57
CA PHE A 120 -7.61 -24.36 -8.12
C PHE A 120 -6.81 -25.56 -7.62
N GLY A 121 -7.30 -26.27 -6.58
CA GLY A 121 -6.57 -27.36 -5.92
C GLY A 121 -5.44 -26.85 -5.03
N GLY A 122 -4.55 -27.76 -4.62
CA GLY A 122 -3.43 -27.44 -3.73
C GLY A 122 -3.81 -27.31 -2.26
N ASP A 123 -2.80 -27.13 -1.41
CA ASP A 123 -2.97 -27.03 0.04
C ASP A 123 -3.53 -25.66 0.43
N ALA A 124 -4.41 -25.63 1.43
CA ALA A 124 -5.01 -24.40 1.96
C ALA A 124 -3.97 -23.32 2.29
N GLU A 125 -2.84 -23.72 2.88
CA GLU A 125 -1.74 -22.86 3.33
C GLU A 125 -1.16 -21.95 2.23
N ILE A 126 -1.28 -22.32 0.95
CA ILE A 126 -0.77 -21.47 -0.13
C ILE A 126 -1.64 -20.21 -0.35
N TYR A 127 -2.89 -20.21 0.14
CA TYR A 127 -3.86 -19.14 -0.05
C TYR A 127 -4.03 -18.24 1.18
N HIS A 128 -3.83 -18.75 2.39
CA HIS A 128 -4.02 -17.99 3.64
C HIS A 128 -3.27 -16.65 3.64
N PRO A 129 -1.95 -16.58 3.36
CA PRO A 129 -1.21 -15.33 3.46
C PRO A 129 -1.75 -14.22 2.57
N LEU A 130 -2.28 -14.57 1.40
CA LEU A 130 -2.89 -13.61 0.47
C LEU A 130 -4.16 -13.01 1.06
N HIS A 131 -5.08 -13.84 1.58
CA HIS A 131 -6.34 -13.39 2.14
C HIS A 131 -6.14 -12.64 3.46
N ASP A 132 -5.22 -13.11 4.32
CA ASP A 132 -4.79 -12.39 5.52
C ASP A 132 -4.30 -10.99 5.18
N TRP A 133 -3.48 -10.86 4.13
CA TRP A 133 -2.99 -9.57 3.69
C TRP A 133 -4.13 -8.65 3.22
N PHE A 134 -5.11 -9.13 2.46
CA PHE A 134 -6.26 -8.28 2.14
C PHE A 134 -7.01 -7.84 3.40
N TYR A 135 -7.25 -8.74 4.36
CA TYR A 135 -8.04 -8.46 5.56
C TYR A 135 -7.28 -7.69 6.64
N GLN A 136 -5.96 -7.64 6.59
CA GLN A 136 -5.12 -6.91 7.55
C GLN A 136 -5.56 -5.44 7.67
N THR A 137 -6.06 -4.81 6.61
CA THR A 137 -6.46 -3.39 6.64
C THR A 137 -7.68 -3.14 7.52
N LYS A 138 -8.41 -4.18 7.94
CA LYS A 138 -9.45 -4.08 8.98
C LYS A 138 -8.91 -3.57 10.32
N THR A 139 -7.62 -3.76 10.59
CA THR A 139 -6.99 -3.27 11.82
C THR A 139 -6.54 -1.81 11.72
N TRP A 140 -6.61 -1.22 10.53
CA TRP A 140 -6.10 0.14 10.27
C TRP A 140 -7.16 1.21 10.49
N VAL A 141 -8.43 0.88 10.26
CA VAL A 141 -9.55 1.82 10.29
C VAL A 141 -10.82 1.15 10.76
N ASP A 142 -11.71 1.92 11.38
CA ASP A 142 -13.04 1.47 11.75
C ASP A 142 -14.03 1.50 10.58
N GLY A 143 -15.09 0.71 10.69
CA GLY A 143 -16.18 0.69 9.71
C GLY A 143 -15.74 0.14 8.35
N PRO A 144 -16.44 0.48 7.25
CA PRO A 144 -16.19 -0.11 5.93
C PRO A 144 -15.02 0.52 5.16
N ALA A 145 -14.32 1.51 5.73
CA ALA A 145 -13.27 2.23 5.00
C ALA A 145 -12.04 1.35 4.67
N TRP A 146 -11.85 0.22 5.36
CA TRP A 146 -10.71 -0.68 5.15
C TRP A 146 -10.63 -1.26 3.73
N PHE A 147 -11.75 -1.34 2.99
CA PHE A 147 -11.77 -1.75 1.58
C PHE A 147 -10.95 -0.81 0.69
N LEU A 148 -10.89 0.48 1.05
CA LEU A 148 -10.19 1.51 0.27
C LEU A 148 -8.73 1.18 0.02
N PHE A 149 -8.07 0.47 0.93
CA PHE A 149 -6.61 0.31 0.91
C PHE A 149 -6.14 -0.83 0.01
N ARG A 150 -6.94 -1.91 -0.14
CA ARG A 150 -6.52 -3.11 -0.89
C ARG A 150 -7.63 -3.71 -1.78
N HIS A 151 -8.90 -3.43 -1.55
CA HIS A 151 -10.00 -4.11 -2.26
C HIS A 151 -10.41 -3.40 -3.56
N HIS A 152 -9.44 -3.24 -4.44
CA HIS A 152 -9.60 -2.63 -5.75
C HIS A 152 -8.53 -3.15 -6.70
N SER A 153 -8.65 -2.84 -7.99
CA SER A 153 -7.72 -3.32 -9.02
C SER A 153 -6.25 -3.04 -8.69
N PHE A 154 -5.90 -1.84 -8.20
CA PHE A 154 -4.52 -1.55 -7.79
C PHE A 154 -3.99 -2.46 -6.67
N GLY A 155 -4.84 -2.89 -5.72
CA GLY A 155 -4.45 -3.80 -4.64
C GLY A 155 -4.23 -5.22 -5.14
N VAL A 156 -4.98 -5.65 -6.16
CA VAL A 156 -4.71 -6.91 -6.88
C VAL A 156 -3.33 -6.89 -7.54
N PHE A 157 -2.91 -5.77 -8.12
CA PHE A 157 -1.55 -5.61 -8.65
C PHE A 157 -0.50 -5.66 -7.54
N GLN A 158 -0.73 -4.97 -6.43
CA GLN A 158 0.17 -4.99 -5.26
C GLN A 158 0.28 -6.38 -4.62
N ALA A 159 -0.77 -7.20 -4.66
CA ALA A 159 -0.72 -8.57 -4.18
C ALA A 159 0.32 -9.38 -4.97
N GLU A 160 0.39 -9.23 -6.30
CA GLU A 160 1.41 -9.90 -7.11
C GLU A 160 2.82 -9.39 -6.82
N GLU A 161 2.99 -8.08 -6.63
CA GLU A 161 4.29 -7.51 -6.25
C GLU A 161 4.79 -8.09 -4.92
N ARG A 162 3.87 -8.38 -4.00
CA ARG A 162 4.19 -8.92 -2.67
C ARG A 162 4.43 -10.43 -2.68
N PHE A 163 3.51 -11.20 -3.26
CA PHE A 163 3.52 -12.66 -3.17
C PHE A 163 4.18 -13.33 -4.38
N GLY A 164 4.68 -12.54 -5.32
CA GLY A 164 5.21 -13.01 -6.59
C GLY A 164 4.10 -13.36 -7.59
N PRO A 165 4.48 -13.76 -8.82
CA PRO A 165 3.54 -14.03 -9.90
C PRO A 165 2.68 -15.29 -9.68
N VAL A 166 3.16 -16.23 -8.86
CA VAL A 166 2.55 -17.56 -8.67
C VAL A 166 2.61 -17.95 -7.20
N LEU A 167 1.46 -18.31 -6.64
CA LEU A 167 1.32 -18.94 -5.32
C LEU A 167 1.59 -20.44 -5.42
N GLY A 168 2.15 -21.02 -4.36
CA GLY A 168 2.37 -22.47 -4.24
C GLY A 168 3.47 -23.06 -5.15
N ALA A 169 4.28 -22.21 -5.80
CA ALA A 169 5.31 -22.68 -6.74
C ALA A 169 6.26 -23.75 -6.14
N VAL A 170 6.51 -23.69 -4.83
CA VAL A 170 7.38 -24.63 -4.11
C VAL A 170 6.65 -25.93 -3.73
N SER A 171 5.32 -25.92 -3.57
CA SER A 171 4.51 -27.09 -3.20
C SER A 171 4.00 -27.88 -4.42
N GLY A 172 4.39 -27.49 -5.63
CA GLY A 172 3.97 -28.15 -6.88
C GLY A 172 2.59 -27.72 -7.39
N SER A 173 1.86 -26.87 -6.66
CA SER A 173 0.64 -26.22 -7.11
C SER A 173 0.95 -24.81 -7.60
N ALA A 174 0.93 -24.58 -8.91
CA ALA A 174 1.23 -23.27 -9.49
C ALA A 174 -0.06 -22.50 -9.82
N VAL A 175 -0.47 -21.58 -8.94
CA VAL A 175 -1.69 -20.77 -9.14
C VAL A 175 -1.32 -19.30 -9.32
N PRO A 176 -1.73 -18.62 -10.41
CA PRO A 176 -1.38 -17.22 -10.62
C PRO A 176 -1.94 -16.30 -9.52
N THR A 177 -1.07 -15.52 -8.88
CA THR A 177 -1.43 -14.68 -7.72
C THR A 177 -2.54 -13.69 -8.04
N ARG A 178 -2.47 -13.01 -9.20
CA ARG A 178 -3.52 -12.04 -9.61
C ARG A 178 -4.89 -12.67 -9.78
N VAL A 179 -4.96 -13.93 -10.21
CA VAL A 179 -6.25 -14.63 -10.40
C VAL A 179 -6.91 -14.88 -9.05
N VAL A 180 -6.15 -15.33 -8.05
CA VAL A 180 -6.64 -15.53 -6.68
C VAL A 180 -6.98 -14.19 -6.03
N ALA A 181 -6.12 -13.18 -6.19
CA ALA A 181 -6.32 -11.84 -5.64
C ALA A 181 -7.56 -11.14 -6.23
N GLU A 182 -7.76 -11.20 -7.55
CA GLU A 182 -8.96 -10.66 -8.18
C GLU A 182 -10.22 -11.40 -7.70
N ARG A 183 -10.15 -12.72 -7.63
CA ARG A 183 -11.24 -13.54 -7.11
C ARG A 183 -11.57 -13.21 -5.66
N HIS A 184 -10.57 -13.00 -4.80
CA HIS A 184 -10.78 -12.52 -3.43
C HIS A 184 -11.62 -11.24 -3.43
N VAL A 185 -11.20 -10.21 -4.19
CA VAL A 185 -11.92 -8.94 -4.26
C VAL A 185 -13.35 -9.13 -4.80
N GLN A 186 -13.54 -9.96 -5.82
CA GLN A 186 -14.87 -10.28 -6.37
C GLN A 186 -15.76 -11.05 -5.39
N ARG A 187 -15.21 -11.98 -4.60
CA ARG A 187 -15.99 -12.72 -3.58
C ARG A 187 -16.40 -11.83 -2.42
N VAL A 188 -15.55 -10.86 -2.07
CA VAL A 188 -15.82 -9.92 -0.99
C VAL A 188 -16.76 -8.80 -1.43
N LEU A 189 -16.52 -8.16 -2.57
CA LEU A 189 -17.24 -6.96 -3.03
C LEU A 189 -18.29 -7.21 -4.13
N GLY A 190 -18.37 -8.43 -4.67
CA GLY A 190 -19.20 -8.76 -5.84
C GLY A 190 -18.64 -8.27 -7.18
N ARG A 191 -17.55 -7.49 -7.17
CA ARG A 191 -16.87 -6.93 -8.35
C ARG A 191 -15.44 -6.50 -8.00
N THR A 192 -14.62 -6.22 -9.02
CA THR A 192 -13.29 -5.60 -8.86
C THR A 192 -13.37 -4.12 -9.22
N PRO A 193 -13.59 -3.19 -8.27
CA PRO A 193 -13.65 -1.77 -8.56
C PRO A 193 -12.24 -1.20 -8.86
N PRO A 194 -12.11 -0.12 -9.66
CA PRO A 194 -10.87 0.64 -9.71
C PRO A 194 -10.64 1.38 -8.40
N ALA A 195 -9.38 1.64 -8.03
CA ALA A 195 -9.06 2.37 -6.78
C ALA A 195 -9.73 3.76 -6.73
N SER A 196 -9.93 4.38 -7.89
CA SER A 196 -10.60 5.67 -8.01
C SER A 196 -12.04 5.69 -7.48
N ASP A 197 -12.75 4.55 -7.44
CA ASP A 197 -14.11 4.47 -6.88
C ASP A 197 -14.13 4.80 -5.38
N PHE A 198 -13.02 4.52 -4.68
CA PHE A 198 -12.82 4.87 -3.28
C PHE A 198 -12.11 6.21 -3.13
N LEU A 199 -10.98 6.40 -3.82
CA LEU A 199 -10.12 7.56 -3.61
C LEU A 199 -10.78 8.91 -3.94
N ARG A 200 -11.80 8.94 -4.80
CA ARG A 200 -12.56 10.16 -5.11
C ARG A 200 -13.58 10.54 -4.03
N ARG A 201 -13.83 9.66 -3.07
CA ARG A 201 -14.77 9.86 -1.95
C ARG A 201 -14.08 10.29 -0.67
N ILE A 202 -12.76 10.33 -0.65
CA ILE A 202 -12.00 10.94 0.46
C ILE A 202 -12.32 12.43 0.50
N LYS A 203 -12.76 12.89 1.68
CA LYS A 203 -12.96 14.31 1.95
C LYS A 203 -11.59 14.99 2.08
N GLY A 204 -11.39 16.06 1.32
CA GLY A 204 -10.13 16.79 1.34
C GLY A 204 -9.96 17.58 2.64
N GLU A 205 -8.86 17.33 3.35
CA GLU A 205 -8.46 18.08 4.54
C GLU A 205 -7.24 18.96 4.27
N ARG A 206 -7.07 20.01 5.09
CA ARG A 206 -6.05 21.05 4.87
C ARG A 206 -4.62 20.51 4.76
N TRP A 207 -4.29 19.45 5.49
CA TRP A 207 -2.95 18.87 5.54
C TRP A 207 -2.59 18.07 4.28
N MET A 208 -3.58 17.55 3.55
CA MET A 208 -3.38 16.66 2.39
C MET A 208 -2.73 17.35 1.18
N LEU A 209 -2.71 18.68 1.15
CA LEU A 209 -2.19 19.51 0.04
C LEU A 209 -0.95 20.32 0.43
N GLN A 210 -0.25 19.95 1.51
CA GLN A 210 0.83 20.78 2.08
C GLN A 210 2.25 20.33 1.74
N ALA A 211 2.41 19.53 0.69
CA ALA A 211 3.70 19.01 0.26
C ALA A 211 4.78 20.11 0.18
N THR A 212 5.92 19.83 0.80
CA THR A 212 7.09 20.70 0.81
C THR A 212 7.64 20.82 -0.60
N SER A 213 8.11 21.99 -1.00
CA SER A 213 8.77 22.16 -2.29
C SER A 213 10.26 21.80 -2.16
N PRO A 214 10.90 21.25 -3.22
CA PRO A 214 12.33 20.96 -3.21
C PRO A 214 13.20 22.17 -2.79
N LYS A 215 12.83 23.36 -3.27
CA LYS A 215 13.48 24.64 -2.87
C LYS A 215 13.49 24.89 -1.36
N LYS A 216 12.41 24.55 -0.64
CA LYS A 216 12.36 24.70 0.84
C LYS A 216 13.29 23.73 1.56
N LEU A 217 13.65 22.63 0.92
CA LEU A 217 14.66 21.68 1.40
C LEU A 217 16.08 22.06 0.94
N GLY A 218 16.25 23.20 0.24
CA GLY A 218 17.52 23.58 -0.38
C GLY A 218 17.99 22.56 -1.41
N LEU A 219 17.04 22.04 -2.20
CA LEU A 219 17.26 21.17 -3.35
C LEU A 219 17.04 22.01 -4.61
N ASP A 220 17.97 22.92 -4.86
CA ASP A 220 18.03 23.69 -6.10
C ASP A 220 18.87 22.94 -7.14
#